data_AF-F0Y5G6-F1
#
_entry.id   AF-F0Y5G6-F1
#
_cell.length_a   1.000
_cell.length_b   1.000
_cell.length_c   1.000
_cell.angle_alpha   90.00
_cell.angle_beta   90.00
_cell.angle_gamma   90.00
#
_symmetry.space_group_name_H-M   'P 1'
#
loop_
_entity.id
_entity.type
_entity.pdbx_description
1 polymer ?
#
loop_
_entity_poly.entity_id
_entity_poly.type
_entity_poly.pdbx_seq_one_letter_code
_entity_poly.pdbx_strand_id
1 'polypeptide(L)'
;MLDDRRRPRLMRERHVAYLMKGLGGLGGSYVALDASRPWLCYWILHGMDLLDALPEEKIDDCVATLAKCRSPTGGYGGGPQQLAHCAPTYAASLAIAVLGTRRAYESVDRKGLYAFLLSMKDPSGGFRMHDDGEVDVRGTYTALAVAALFNVLTPELAEGAAAYALRCQTYEGGFGGEPGVEAHGGYVFCALAALVILNATDAVDLDALERWLARRQTRVEGGFQGRTNKLVDGCYSFWQGGTLALVAHVRRGHTRSDEAPPGLRALQRYILLCAQVYPEGGLRDKPGKNRDYYHTCYCLSGLAASQRLYGDDASTVVYGDPGNLLHETHPVFNVRVDKVARAAAFFAGLPHTHAELTSA
;
A
#
# COMPACT_ATOMS: atom_id res chain seq x y z
N MET A 1 4.30 -21.59 16.43
CA MET A 1 4.76 -20.18 16.42
C MET A 1 6.25 -20.04 16.76
N LEU A 2 6.90 -21.02 17.39
CA LEU A 2 8.34 -20.98 17.64
C LEU A 2 9.06 -22.06 16.83
N ASP A 3 10.15 -21.68 16.19
CA ASP A 3 11.48 -22.27 16.35
C ASP A 3 11.75 -23.58 17.13
N ASP A 4 12.55 -24.51 16.60
CA ASP A 4 13.14 -25.62 17.39
C ASP A 4 14.14 -25.09 18.45
N ARG A 5 14.74 -23.92 18.18
CA ARG A 5 15.57 -23.14 19.12
C ARG A 5 14.73 -22.11 19.90
N ARG A 6 13.40 -22.27 19.92
CA ARG A 6 12.44 -21.37 20.58
C ARG A 6 12.43 -19.92 20.05
N ARG A 7 12.91 -19.68 18.83
CA ARG A 7 12.82 -18.36 18.20
C ARG A 7 11.45 -18.14 17.54
N PRO A 8 10.87 -16.92 17.56
CA PRO A 8 9.63 -16.63 16.86
C PRO A 8 9.72 -16.92 15.37
N ARG A 9 8.71 -17.60 14.83
CA ARG A 9 8.67 -18.10 13.44
C ARG A 9 7.39 -17.61 12.74
N LEU A 10 7.54 -17.14 11.52
CA LEU A 10 6.46 -16.82 10.61
C LEU A 10 5.85 -18.13 10.10
N MET A 11 4.55 -18.31 10.24
CA MET A 11 3.84 -19.54 9.87
C MET A 11 3.49 -19.52 8.37
N ARG A 12 4.51 -19.37 7.51
CA ARG A 12 4.41 -19.14 6.05
C ARG A 12 3.38 -20.04 5.37
N GLU A 13 3.54 -21.35 5.49
CA GLU A 13 2.65 -22.34 4.87
C GLU A 13 1.18 -22.18 5.30
N ARG A 14 0.94 -21.81 6.58
CA ARG A 14 -0.42 -21.58 7.09
C ARG A 14 -1.01 -20.30 6.50
N HIS A 15 -0.23 -19.24 6.38
CA HIS A 15 -0.68 -18.00 5.75
C HIS A 15 -0.96 -18.20 4.25
N VAL A 16 -0.10 -18.92 3.52
CA VAL A 16 -0.32 -19.29 2.12
C VAL A 16 -1.61 -20.10 1.96
N ALA A 17 -1.83 -21.13 2.79
CA ALA A 17 -3.07 -21.91 2.74
C ALA A 17 -4.33 -21.06 2.98
N TYR A 18 -4.27 -20.10 3.91
CA TYR A 18 -5.36 -19.16 4.17
C TYR A 18 -5.64 -18.22 2.98
N LEU A 19 -4.58 -17.68 2.37
CA LEU A 19 -4.65 -16.78 1.22
C LEU A 19 -5.19 -17.50 -0.02
N MET A 20 -4.66 -18.69 -0.33
CA MET A 20 -5.12 -19.53 -1.43
C MET A 20 -6.60 -19.90 -1.31
N LYS A 21 -7.07 -20.20 -0.09
CA LYS A 21 -8.49 -20.44 0.15
C LYS A 21 -9.34 -19.22 -0.24
N GLY A 22 -8.89 -18.02 0.12
CA GLY A 22 -9.60 -16.76 -0.19
C GLY A 22 -9.68 -16.47 -1.68
N LEU A 23 -8.63 -16.81 -2.44
CA LEU A 23 -8.61 -16.65 -3.88
C LEU A 23 -9.58 -17.61 -4.59
N GLY A 24 -9.80 -18.80 -4.02
CA GLY A 24 -10.76 -19.79 -4.53
C GLY A 24 -12.23 -19.53 -4.16
N GLY A 25 -12.49 -18.72 -3.13
CA GLY A 25 -13.84 -18.36 -2.72
C GLY A 25 -13.92 -17.78 -1.30
N LEU A 26 -14.94 -16.95 -1.06
CA LEU A 26 -15.14 -16.26 0.21
C LEU A 26 -16.42 -16.72 0.89
N GLY A 27 -16.41 -16.77 2.22
CA GLY A 27 -17.62 -17.02 3.00
C GLY A 27 -18.58 -15.83 2.95
N GLY A 28 -19.87 -16.06 3.21
CA GLY A 28 -20.93 -15.04 3.13
C GLY A 28 -20.69 -13.79 4.01
N SER A 29 -19.85 -13.88 5.04
CA SER A 29 -19.45 -12.74 5.87
C SER A 29 -18.71 -11.64 5.10
N TYR A 30 -18.16 -11.95 3.91
CA TYR A 30 -17.46 -10.97 3.06
C TYR A 30 -18.41 -10.10 2.22
N VAL A 31 -19.74 -10.24 2.36
CA VAL A 31 -20.70 -9.36 1.67
C VAL A 31 -20.49 -7.88 1.99
N ALA A 32 -19.99 -7.55 3.19
CA ALA A 32 -19.63 -6.19 3.57
C ALA A 32 -18.48 -5.61 2.72
N LEU A 33 -17.74 -6.45 1.99
CA LEU A 33 -16.65 -6.09 1.09
C LEU A 33 -17.00 -6.36 -0.39
N ASP A 34 -18.28 -6.49 -0.74
CA ASP A 34 -18.70 -6.71 -2.14
C ASP A 34 -18.39 -5.50 -3.04
N ALA A 35 -18.28 -4.30 -2.45
CA ALA A 35 -17.76 -3.10 -3.10
C ALA A 35 -16.24 -2.93 -2.96
N SER A 36 -15.50 -4.00 -2.65
CA SER A 36 -14.05 -3.98 -2.41
C SER A 36 -13.37 -5.28 -2.90
N ARG A 37 -13.90 -5.89 -3.95
CA ARG A 37 -13.35 -7.12 -4.54
C ARG A 37 -11.95 -6.93 -5.12
N PRO A 38 -11.60 -5.82 -5.81
CA PRO A 38 -10.22 -5.57 -6.20
C PRO A 38 -9.25 -5.46 -5.02
N TRP A 39 -9.71 -4.94 -3.86
CA TRP A 39 -8.92 -4.93 -2.63
C TRP A 39 -8.62 -6.34 -2.13
N LEU A 40 -9.63 -7.23 -2.15
CA LEU A 40 -9.43 -8.63 -1.80
C LEU A 40 -8.43 -9.31 -2.73
N CYS A 41 -8.51 -9.07 -4.04
CA CYS A 41 -7.51 -9.56 -5.01
C CYS A 41 -6.11 -9.06 -4.64
N TYR A 42 -5.93 -7.75 -4.46
CA TYR A 42 -4.63 -7.17 -4.12
C TYR A 42 -4.09 -7.70 -2.79
N TRP A 43 -4.87 -7.64 -1.71
CA TRP A 43 -4.41 -8.08 -0.39
C TRP A 43 -3.99 -9.55 -0.37
N ILE A 44 -4.74 -10.40 -1.08
CA ILE A 44 -4.44 -11.82 -1.19
C ILE A 44 -3.18 -12.06 -2.03
N LEU A 45 -3.13 -11.50 -3.24
CA LEU A 45 -2.02 -11.68 -4.16
C LEU A 45 -0.71 -11.10 -3.61
N HIS A 46 -0.74 -9.89 -3.05
CA HIS A 46 0.45 -9.26 -2.46
C HIS A 46 0.95 -10.02 -1.23
N GLY A 47 0.04 -10.50 -0.39
CA GLY A 47 0.40 -11.37 0.73
C GLY A 47 1.15 -12.64 0.28
N MET A 48 0.69 -13.26 -0.81
CA MET A 48 1.37 -14.44 -1.39
C MET A 48 2.69 -14.08 -2.08
N ASP A 49 2.75 -12.94 -2.77
CA ASP A 49 3.95 -12.45 -3.46
C ASP A 49 5.10 -12.15 -2.49
N LEU A 50 4.80 -11.52 -1.34
CA LEU A 50 5.79 -11.32 -0.27
C LEU A 50 6.27 -12.63 0.36
N LEU A 51 5.42 -13.66 0.34
CA LEU A 51 5.72 -14.99 0.87
C LEU A 51 6.41 -15.91 -0.15
N ASP A 52 6.65 -15.44 -1.38
CA ASP A 52 7.16 -16.21 -2.52
C ASP A 52 6.26 -17.40 -2.92
N ALA A 53 4.96 -17.15 -2.95
CA ALA A 53 3.94 -18.19 -3.13
C ALA A 53 2.79 -17.75 -4.06
N LEU A 54 3.07 -16.85 -5.01
CA LEU A 54 2.06 -16.39 -5.97
C LEU A 54 1.62 -17.56 -6.89
N PRO A 55 0.31 -17.87 -7.00
CA PRO A 55 -0.17 -19.00 -7.78
C PRO A 55 -0.19 -18.69 -9.28
N GLU A 56 0.81 -19.16 -10.03
CA GLU A 56 0.96 -18.91 -11.46
C GLU A 56 -0.26 -19.36 -12.28
N GLU A 57 -0.86 -20.49 -11.90
CA GLU A 57 -2.03 -21.08 -12.55
C GLU A 57 -3.31 -20.24 -12.38
N LYS A 58 -3.31 -19.26 -11.45
CA LYS A 58 -4.44 -18.36 -11.18
C LYS A 58 -4.27 -16.97 -11.76
N ILE A 59 -3.15 -16.67 -12.40
CA ILE A 59 -2.88 -15.34 -12.95
C ILE A 59 -3.97 -14.93 -13.94
N ASP A 60 -4.32 -15.79 -14.89
CA ASP A 60 -5.31 -15.49 -15.91
C ASP A 60 -6.72 -15.29 -15.33
N ASP A 61 -7.10 -16.11 -14.34
CA ASP A 61 -8.37 -15.98 -13.61
C ASP A 61 -8.45 -14.62 -12.88
N CYS A 62 -7.34 -14.18 -12.29
CA CYS A 62 -7.24 -12.89 -11.60
C CYS A 62 -7.37 -11.73 -12.59
N VAL A 63 -6.65 -11.77 -13.72
CA VAL A 63 -6.77 -10.74 -14.77
C VAL A 63 -8.20 -10.66 -15.29
N ALA A 64 -8.84 -11.80 -15.59
CA ALA A 64 -10.22 -11.85 -16.05
C ALA A 64 -11.21 -11.30 -15.00
N THR A 65 -10.96 -11.57 -13.71
CA THR A 65 -11.78 -11.03 -12.61
C THR A 65 -11.66 -9.52 -12.49
N LEU A 66 -10.45 -8.97 -12.55
CA LEU A 66 -10.22 -7.53 -12.51
C LEU A 66 -10.79 -6.83 -13.75
N ALA A 67 -10.70 -7.45 -14.93
CA ALA A 67 -11.28 -6.94 -16.16
C ALA A 67 -12.81 -6.75 -16.06
N LYS A 68 -13.51 -7.64 -15.36
CA LYS A 68 -14.95 -7.50 -15.09
C LYS A 68 -15.30 -6.33 -14.18
N CYS A 69 -14.34 -5.83 -13.40
CA CYS A 69 -14.52 -4.67 -12.52
C CYS A 69 -14.16 -3.36 -13.21
N ARG A 70 -13.71 -3.36 -14.47
CA ARG A 70 -13.45 -2.13 -15.24
C ARG A 70 -14.74 -1.37 -15.48
N SER A 71 -14.70 -0.06 -15.30
CA SER A 71 -15.82 0.82 -15.65
C SER A 71 -15.76 1.22 -17.12
N PRO A 72 -16.91 1.34 -17.81
CA PRO A 72 -16.98 1.95 -19.15
C PRO A 72 -16.44 3.38 -19.21
N THR A 73 -16.45 4.10 -18.08
CA THR A 73 -15.96 5.49 -17.98
C THR A 73 -14.48 5.60 -17.57
N GLY A 74 -13.75 4.48 -17.59
CA GLY A 74 -12.37 4.41 -17.10
C GLY A 74 -12.26 4.10 -15.62
N GLY A 75 -11.09 3.56 -15.21
CA GLY A 75 -10.87 3.06 -13.86
C GLY A 75 -11.59 1.73 -13.56
N TYR A 76 -11.65 1.37 -12.28
CA TYR A 76 -12.27 0.15 -11.78
C TYR A 76 -13.24 0.46 -10.65
N GLY A 77 -14.33 -0.30 -10.60
CA GLY A 77 -15.28 -0.30 -9.49
C GLY A 77 -15.00 -1.40 -8.46
N GLY A 78 -15.75 -1.37 -7.35
CA GLY A 78 -15.63 -2.33 -6.24
C GLY A 78 -16.00 -3.77 -6.59
N GLY A 79 -16.67 -3.96 -7.73
CA GLY A 79 -17.09 -5.24 -8.29
C GLY A 79 -17.67 -5.02 -9.70
N PRO A 80 -18.08 -6.10 -10.41
CA PRO A 80 -18.65 -5.97 -11.74
C PRO A 80 -19.85 -5.04 -11.77
N GLN A 81 -19.90 -4.16 -12.78
CA GLN A 81 -20.96 -3.15 -13.00
C GLN A 81 -21.08 -2.06 -11.93
N GLN A 82 -20.18 -2.01 -10.94
CA GLN A 82 -20.15 -0.91 -9.98
C GLN A 82 -19.42 0.31 -10.57
N LEU A 83 -19.74 1.50 -10.06
CA LEU A 83 -19.11 2.76 -10.46
C LEU A 83 -17.60 2.73 -10.24
N ALA A 84 -16.86 3.42 -11.11
CA ALA A 84 -15.44 3.63 -10.96
C ALA A 84 -15.15 4.40 -9.67
N HIS A 85 -14.10 3.99 -8.96
CA HIS A 85 -13.69 4.61 -7.70
C HIS A 85 -12.17 4.48 -7.55
N CYS A 86 -11.51 5.53 -7.08
CA CYS A 86 -10.06 5.60 -6.91
C CYS A 86 -9.49 4.47 -6.02
N ALA A 87 -10.21 4.05 -4.97
CA ALA A 87 -9.77 2.97 -4.09
C ALA A 87 -9.70 1.59 -4.81
N PRO A 88 -10.79 1.06 -5.41
CA PRO A 88 -10.69 -0.18 -6.18
C PRO A 88 -9.86 -0.03 -7.47
N THR A 89 -9.75 1.17 -8.05
CA THR A 89 -8.82 1.45 -9.16
C THR A 89 -7.36 1.24 -8.73
N TYR A 90 -6.98 1.78 -7.57
CA TYR A 90 -5.67 1.55 -6.98
C TYR A 90 -5.44 0.07 -6.69
N ALA A 91 -6.38 -0.61 -6.02
CA ALA A 91 -6.22 -2.02 -5.70
C ALA A 91 -6.11 -2.91 -6.95
N ALA A 92 -6.93 -2.69 -7.97
CA ALA A 92 -6.84 -3.40 -9.24
C ALA A 92 -5.48 -3.17 -9.91
N SER A 93 -4.99 -1.93 -9.90
CA SER A 93 -3.71 -1.57 -10.50
C SER A 93 -2.52 -2.22 -9.79
N LEU A 94 -2.54 -2.24 -8.45
CA LEU A 94 -1.52 -2.93 -7.67
C LEU A 94 -1.58 -4.44 -7.87
N ALA A 95 -2.77 -5.03 -7.92
CA ALA A 95 -2.93 -6.45 -8.23
C ALA A 95 -2.34 -6.78 -9.61
N ILE A 96 -2.57 -5.95 -10.64
CA ILE A 96 -1.96 -6.09 -11.97
C ILE A 96 -0.43 -6.01 -11.90
N ALA A 97 0.13 -5.09 -11.11
CA ALA A 97 1.57 -4.99 -10.90
C ALA A 97 2.15 -6.24 -10.21
N VAL A 98 1.49 -6.75 -9.18
CA VAL A 98 1.88 -7.99 -8.48
C VAL A 98 1.87 -9.18 -9.45
N LEU A 99 0.83 -9.33 -10.27
CA LEU A 99 0.76 -10.38 -11.30
C LEU A 99 1.95 -10.26 -12.26
N GLY A 100 2.25 -9.05 -12.72
CA GLY A 100 3.52 -8.74 -13.36
C GLY A 100 3.77 -9.46 -14.69
N THR A 101 2.71 -9.82 -15.40
CA THR A 101 2.75 -10.47 -16.71
C THR A 101 2.37 -9.48 -17.81
N ARG A 102 2.85 -9.73 -19.03
CA ARG A 102 2.49 -8.94 -20.21
C ARG A 102 0.97 -8.82 -20.39
N ARG A 103 0.25 -9.94 -20.26
CA ARG A 103 -1.21 -9.98 -20.36
C ARG A 103 -1.89 -9.11 -19.29
N ALA A 104 -1.41 -9.14 -18.04
CA ALA A 104 -1.95 -8.29 -16.99
C ALA A 104 -1.76 -6.80 -17.33
N TYR A 105 -0.58 -6.42 -17.82
CA TYR A 105 -0.29 -5.05 -18.21
C TYR A 105 -1.09 -4.57 -19.43
N GLU A 106 -1.22 -5.41 -20.46
CA GLU A 106 -2.02 -5.12 -21.66
C GLU A 106 -3.53 -5.03 -21.36
N SER A 107 -3.99 -5.53 -20.20
CA SER A 107 -5.40 -5.40 -19.77
C SER A 107 -5.78 -3.99 -19.30
N VAL A 108 -4.78 -3.13 -19.04
CA VAL A 108 -4.98 -1.75 -18.55
C VAL A 108 -5.36 -0.84 -19.70
N ASP A 109 -6.57 -0.28 -19.64
CA ASP A 109 -6.97 0.82 -20.52
C ASP A 109 -6.44 2.15 -19.98
N ARG A 110 -5.25 2.50 -20.46
CA ARG A 110 -4.50 3.67 -20.00
C ARG A 110 -5.19 5.00 -20.35
N LYS A 111 -5.81 5.11 -21.54
CA LYS A 111 -6.54 6.32 -21.95
C LYS A 111 -7.80 6.51 -21.10
N GLY A 112 -8.60 5.45 -20.94
CA GLY A 112 -9.78 5.48 -20.07
C GLY A 112 -9.43 5.76 -18.61
N LEU A 113 -8.38 5.11 -18.09
CA LEU A 113 -7.86 5.39 -16.76
C LEU A 113 -7.46 6.86 -16.60
N TYR A 114 -6.70 7.42 -17.54
CA TYR A 114 -6.28 8.82 -17.49
C TYR A 114 -7.49 9.78 -17.48
N ALA A 115 -8.48 9.54 -18.35
CA ALA A 115 -9.71 10.32 -18.40
C ALA A 115 -10.49 10.26 -17.08
N PHE A 116 -10.59 9.09 -16.46
CA PHE A 116 -11.19 8.92 -15.13
C PHE A 116 -10.41 9.70 -14.06
N LEU A 117 -9.09 9.59 -14.01
CA LEU A 117 -8.30 10.31 -13.01
C LEU A 117 -8.41 11.83 -13.17
N LEU A 118 -8.46 12.35 -14.41
CA LEU A 118 -8.71 13.76 -14.67
C LEU A 118 -10.10 14.21 -14.19
N SER A 119 -11.14 13.42 -14.39
CA SER A 119 -12.49 13.78 -13.93
C SER A 119 -12.63 13.76 -12.40
N MET A 120 -11.73 13.05 -11.71
CA MET A 120 -11.66 13.04 -10.25
C MET A 120 -10.92 14.26 -9.67
N LYS A 121 -10.26 15.10 -10.47
CA LYS A 121 -9.63 16.33 -9.96
C LYS A 121 -10.67 17.23 -9.31
N ASP A 122 -10.32 17.77 -8.15
CA ASP A 122 -11.17 18.66 -7.36
C ASP A 122 -10.57 20.08 -7.29
N PRO A 123 -11.39 21.16 -7.21
CA PRO A 123 -10.89 22.53 -7.09
C PRO A 123 -9.98 22.79 -5.87
N SER A 124 -10.03 21.94 -4.83
CA SER A 124 -9.11 22.00 -3.70
C SER A 124 -7.65 21.67 -4.06
N GLY A 125 -7.43 21.07 -5.24
CA GLY A 125 -6.18 20.47 -5.70
C GLY A 125 -6.07 18.97 -5.40
N GLY A 126 -6.94 18.43 -4.55
CA GLY A 126 -7.04 17.00 -4.28
C GLY A 126 -7.81 16.27 -5.37
N PHE A 127 -8.20 15.03 -5.04
CA PHE A 127 -9.02 14.19 -5.91
C PHE A 127 -10.21 13.65 -5.14
N ARG A 128 -11.39 13.69 -5.77
CA ARG A 128 -12.56 12.93 -5.34
C ARG A 128 -12.28 11.45 -5.43
N MET A 129 -12.90 10.68 -4.54
CA MET A 129 -12.76 9.23 -4.52
C MET A 129 -13.55 8.53 -5.62
N HIS A 130 -14.67 9.10 -6.06
CA HIS A 130 -15.48 8.69 -7.21
C HIS A 130 -16.35 9.87 -7.65
N ASP A 131 -17.20 9.68 -8.66
CA ASP A 131 -18.18 10.70 -9.07
C ASP A 131 -19.08 11.08 -7.89
N ASP A 132 -19.14 12.38 -7.57
CA ASP A 132 -19.83 12.93 -6.39
C ASP A 132 -19.38 12.34 -5.03
N GLY A 133 -18.17 11.78 -4.97
CA GLY A 133 -17.59 11.18 -3.77
C GLY A 133 -16.85 12.16 -2.87
N GLU A 134 -16.36 11.65 -1.73
CA GLU A 134 -15.58 12.43 -0.78
C GLU A 134 -14.21 12.85 -1.32
N VAL A 135 -13.65 13.93 -0.77
CA VAL A 135 -12.29 14.41 -1.06
C VAL A 135 -11.45 14.26 0.19
N ASP A 136 -10.47 13.37 0.14
CA ASP A 136 -9.39 13.32 1.14
C ASP A 136 -8.08 12.86 0.49
N VAL A 137 -6.99 12.84 1.25
CA VAL A 137 -5.66 12.52 0.72
C VAL A 137 -5.55 11.07 0.20
N ARG A 138 -6.49 10.16 0.50
CA ARG A 138 -6.55 8.84 -0.13
C ARG A 138 -6.82 8.98 -1.62
N GLY A 139 -7.75 9.84 -2.02
CA GLY A 139 -8.07 10.08 -3.43
C GLY A 139 -6.83 10.56 -4.18
N THR A 140 -6.11 11.50 -3.55
CA THR A 140 -4.87 12.07 -4.09
C THR A 140 -3.79 11.00 -4.27
N TYR A 141 -3.47 10.24 -3.22
CA TYR A 141 -2.45 9.19 -3.30
C TYR A 141 -2.83 8.09 -4.29
N THR A 142 -4.06 7.58 -4.22
CA THR A 142 -4.50 6.48 -5.09
C THR A 142 -4.49 6.86 -6.57
N ALA A 143 -4.92 8.09 -6.90
CA ALA A 143 -4.85 8.60 -8.27
C ALA A 143 -3.40 8.73 -8.77
N LEU A 144 -2.53 9.38 -7.98
CA LEU A 144 -1.14 9.61 -8.36
C LEU A 144 -0.31 8.33 -8.42
N ALA A 145 -0.53 7.39 -7.50
CA ALA A 145 0.17 6.11 -7.47
C ALA A 145 -0.12 5.29 -8.74
N VAL A 146 -1.40 5.21 -9.13
CA VAL A 146 -1.79 4.50 -10.36
C VAL A 146 -1.26 5.22 -11.59
N ALA A 147 -1.33 6.55 -11.61
CA ALA A 147 -0.82 7.34 -12.72
C ALA A 147 0.68 7.15 -12.93
N ALA A 148 1.46 7.17 -11.84
CA ALA A 148 2.90 6.93 -11.89
C ALA A 148 3.22 5.49 -12.32
N LEU A 149 2.55 4.50 -11.74
CA LEU A 149 2.79 3.07 -12.00
C LEU A 149 2.55 2.68 -13.46
N PHE A 150 1.55 3.28 -14.13
CA PHE A 150 1.19 2.99 -15.52
C PHE A 150 1.65 4.06 -16.52
N ASN A 151 2.55 4.95 -16.09
CA ASN A 151 3.14 6.00 -16.91
C ASN A 151 2.08 6.90 -17.58
N VAL A 152 1.09 7.36 -16.82
CA VAL A 152 0.05 8.32 -17.24
C VAL A 152 -0.01 9.55 -16.32
N LEU A 153 1.02 9.77 -15.51
CA LEU A 153 1.15 10.97 -14.69
C LEU A 153 1.61 12.13 -15.58
N THR A 154 0.82 13.20 -15.63
CA THR A 154 1.04 14.39 -16.46
C THR A 154 1.02 15.65 -15.59
N PRO A 155 1.62 16.77 -16.04
CA PRO A 155 1.53 18.04 -15.32
C PRO A 155 0.09 18.46 -15.00
N GLU A 156 -0.83 18.27 -15.94
CA GLU A 156 -2.26 18.58 -15.82
C GLU A 156 -2.91 17.74 -14.72
N LEU A 157 -2.58 16.45 -14.67
CA LEU A 157 -3.08 15.57 -13.62
C LEU A 157 -2.50 15.96 -12.25
N ALA A 158 -1.21 16.27 -12.19
CA ALA A 158 -0.49 16.62 -10.97
C ALA A 158 -0.82 18.02 -10.41
N GLU A 159 -1.38 18.91 -11.22
CA GLU A 159 -1.64 20.31 -10.86
C GLU A 159 -2.43 20.43 -9.55
N GLY A 160 -1.90 21.19 -8.59
CA GLY A 160 -2.51 21.46 -7.29
C GLY A 160 -2.35 20.36 -6.24
N ALA A 161 -2.00 19.13 -6.63
CA ALA A 161 -2.00 17.97 -5.74
C ALA A 161 -0.95 18.06 -4.61
N ALA A 162 0.25 18.56 -4.90
CA ALA A 162 1.28 18.75 -3.89
C ALA A 162 0.85 19.77 -2.83
N ALA A 163 0.30 20.91 -3.28
CA ALA A 163 -0.22 21.94 -2.40
C ALA A 163 -1.38 21.44 -1.51
N TYR A 164 -2.27 20.60 -2.06
CA TYR A 164 -3.32 19.96 -1.26
C TYR A 164 -2.74 19.05 -0.18
N ALA A 165 -1.86 18.12 -0.55
CA ALA A 165 -1.27 17.17 0.39
C ALA A 165 -0.44 17.85 1.49
N LEU A 166 0.32 18.90 1.16
CA LEU A 166 1.10 19.67 2.14
C LEU A 166 0.21 20.35 3.20
N ARG A 167 -0.95 20.90 2.80
CA ARG A 167 -1.91 21.51 3.74
C ARG A 167 -2.53 20.50 4.71
N CYS A 168 -2.40 19.20 4.45
CA CYS A 168 -2.83 18.17 5.38
C CYS A 168 -1.83 17.92 6.52
N GLN A 169 -0.60 18.45 6.48
CA GLN A 169 0.31 18.34 7.61
C GLN A 169 -0.22 19.15 8.80
N THR A 170 -0.24 18.52 9.96
CA THR A 170 -0.91 19.04 11.17
C THR A 170 0.12 19.56 12.18
N TYR A 171 -0.36 20.27 13.20
CA TYR A 171 0.45 20.68 14.35
C TYR A 171 1.11 19.51 15.10
N GLU A 172 0.59 18.28 14.96
CA GLU A 172 1.18 17.10 15.59
C GLU A 172 2.46 16.64 14.88
N GLY A 173 2.67 17.06 13.62
CA GLY A 173 3.76 16.65 12.73
C GLY A 173 3.37 15.61 11.68
N GLY A 174 2.32 14.80 11.95
CA GLY A 174 1.72 13.91 10.96
C GLY A 174 0.71 14.62 10.05
N PHE A 175 0.06 13.88 9.16
CA PHE A 175 -0.94 14.37 8.21
C PHE A 175 -2.35 13.86 8.53
N GLY A 176 -3.34 14.74 8.39
CA GLY A 176 -4.76 14.42 8.40
C GLY A 176 -5.27 13.96 7.02
N GLY A 177 -6.53 13.52 6.97
CA GLY A 177 -7.20 13.18 5.71
C GLY A 177 -7.45 14.41 4.85
N GLU A 178 -7.75 15.52 5.51
CA GLU A 178 -8.04 16.83 4.94
C GLU A 178 -7.31 17.91 5.75
N PRO A 179 -7.14 19.14 5.23
CA PRO A 179 -6.57 20.24 6.00
C PRO A 179 -7.32 20.49 7.32
N GLY A 180 -6.58 20.53 8.43
CA GLY A 180 -7.13 20.85 9.75
C GLY A 180 -7.67 19.67 10.56
N VAL A 181 -7.65 18.44 10.06
CA VAL A 181 -8.08 17.25 10.82
C VAL A 181 -6.90 16.55 11.53
N GLU A 182 -7.19 15.70 12.51
CA GLU A 182 -6.20 14.96 13.32
C GLU A 182 -5.24 14.12 12.45
N ALA A 183 -3.97 14.06 12.85
CA ALA A 183 -2.99 13.24 12.15
C ALA A 183 -3.32 11.75 12.27
N HIS A 184 -3.21 10.99 11.18
CA HIS A 184 -3.54 9.57 11.13
C HIS A 184 -2.57 8.77 10.26
N GLY A 185 -2.09 7.62 10.73
CA GLY A 185 -1.07 6.82 10.04
C GLY A 185 -1.40 6.50 8.58
N GLY A 186 -2.64 6.09 8.30
CA GLY A 186 -3.10 5.87 6.93
C GLY A 186 -3.01 7.11 6.03
N TYR A 187 -3.41 8.29 6.53
CA TYR A 187 -3.35 9.54 5.77
C TYR A 187 -1.92 10.09 5.66
N VAL A 188 -1.11 9.89 6.70
CA VAL A 188 0.34 10.17 6.71
C VAL A 188 1.05 9.43 5.58
N PHE A 189 0.81 8.12 5.45
CA PHE A 189 1.36 7.35 4.35
C PHE A 189 0.90 7.91 2.99
N CYS A 190 -0.40 8.11 2.82
CA CYS A 190 -0.97 8.61 1.56
C CYS A 190 -0.35 9.97 1.18
N ALA A 191 -0.31 10.93 2.10
CA ALA A 191 0.22 12.25 1.85
C ALA A 191 1.71 12.21 1.48
N LEU A 192 2.54 11.52 2.27
CA LEU A 192 3.98 11.45 2.01
C LEU A 192 4.28 10.72 0.71
N ALA A 193 3.63 9.58 0.45
CA ALA A 193 3.82 8.82 -0.78
C ALA A 193 3.40 9.62 -2.03
N ALA A 194 2.29 10.37 -1.94
CA ALA A 194 1.89 11.31 -3.00
C ALA A 194 2.96 12.40 -3.24
N LEU A 195 3.51 12.99 -2.17
CA LEU A 195 4.54 14.02 -2.28
C LEU A 195 5.87 13.46 -2.83
N VAL A 196 6.20 12.21 -2.56
CA VAL A 196 7.34 11.52 -3.18
C VAL A 196 7.12 11.34 -4.67
N ILE A 197 5.93 10.89 -5.10
CA ILE A 197 5.59 10.76 -6.53
C ILE A 197 5.69 12.11 -7.25
N LEU A 198 5.29 13.19 -6.58
CA LEU A 198 5.31 14.55 -7.13
C LEU A 198 6.67 15.26 -7.01
N ASN A 199 7.68 14.61 -6.42
CA ASN A 199 8.97 15.22 -6.10
C ASN A 199 8.85 16.54 -5.31
N ALA A 200 7.98 16.55 -4.29
CA ALA A 200 7.60 17.73 -3.51
C ALA A 200 7.84 17.56 -2.00
N THR A 201 8.78 16.68 -1.61
CA THR A 201 9.07 16.38 -0.20
C THR A 201 9.82 17.48 0.54
N ASP A 202 10.49 18.37 -0.18
CA ASP A 202 11.32 19.45 0.39
C ASP A 202 10.49 20.43 1.25
N ALA A 203 9.19 20.53 0.98
CA ALA A 203 8.26 21.38 1.71
C ALA A 203 7.63 20.69 2.94
N VAL A 204 7.95 19.42 3.20
CA VAL A 204 7.45 18.68 4.36
C VAL A 204 8.31 19.00 5.58
N ASP A 205 7.68 19.28 6.73
CA ASP A 205 8.40 19.26 8.00
C ASP A 205 8.70 17.80 8.40
N LEU A 206 9.80 17.26 7.87
CA LEU A 206 10.22 15.88 8.08
C LEU A 206 10.64 15.64 9.55
N ASP A 207 11.18 16.64 10.24
CA ASP A 207 11.59 16.51 11.64
C ASP A 207 10.37 16.32 12.55
N ALA A 208 9.29 17.09 12.31
CA ALA A 208 8.03 16.93 13.01
C ALA A 208 7.36 15.58 12.67
N LEU A 209 7.41 15.18 11.41
CA LEU A 209 6.85 13.91 10.95
C LEU A 209 7.54 12.70 11.60
N GLU A 210 8.88 12.66 11.60
CA GLU A 210 9.66 11.58 12.24
C GLU A 210 9.36 11.48 13.72
N ARG A 211 9.31 12.64 14.40
CA ARG A 211 8.96 12.71 15.83
C ARG A 211 7.55 12.17 16.08
N TRP A 212 6.59 12.51 15.22
CA TRP A 212 5.22 12.02 15.33
C TRP A 212 5.18 10.50 15.13
N LEU A 213 5.77 9.97 14.05
CA LEU A 213 5.84 8.54 13.74
C LEU A 213 6.49 7.72 14.86
N ALA A 214 7.63 8.19 15.39
CA ALA A 214 8.31 7.51 16.50
C ALA A 214 7.41 7.40 17.75
N ARG A 215 6.57 8.41 18.00
CA ARG A 215 5.58 8.42 19.10
C ARG A 215 4.31 7.62 18.79
N ARG A 216 4.21 7.00 17.63
CA ARG A 216 3.14 6.05 17.28
C ARG A 216 3.52 4.61 17.57
N GLN A 217 4.80 4.30 17.78
CA GLN A 217 5.18 2.98 18.23
C GLN A 217 4.89 2.83 19.73
N THR A 218 4.11 1.82 20.10
CA THR A 218 3.72 1.62 21.48
C THR A 218 4.85 0.96 22.27
N ARG A 219 5.13 1.47 23.48
CA ARG A 219 6.31 1.07 24.26
C ARG A 219 6.24 -0.36 24.79
N VAL A 220 5.03 -0.88 25.04
CA VAL A 220 4.84 -2.20 25.66
C VAL A 220 4.67 -3.26 24.58
N GLU A 221 3.76 -3.02 23.64
CA GLU A 221 3.39 -4.00 22.61
C GLU A 221 4.41 -4.04 21.46
N GLY A 222 5.06 -2.91 21.14
CA GLY A 222 6.06 -2.81 20.07
C GLY A 222 5.47 -2.63 18.67
N GLY A 223 4.15 -2.77 18.52
CA GLY A 223 3.41 -2.40 17.32
C GLY A 223 3.12 -0.89 17.25
N PHE A 224 2.29 -0.49 16.31
CA PHE A 224 1.92 0.91 16.12
C PHE A 224 0.45 1.18 16.39
N GLN A 225 0.16 2.36 16.94
CA GLN A 225 -1.18 2.95 16.95
C GLN A 225 -1.36 3.92 15.78
N GLY A 226 -2.59 4.03 15.28
CA GLY A 226 -2.88 4.91 14.13
C GLY A 226 -2.78 6.41 14.44
N ARG A 227 -3.06 6.79 15.69
CA ARG A 227 -3.21 8.17 16.16
C ARG A 227 -2.88 8.31 17.64
N THR A 228 -2.71 9.54 18.12
CA THR A 228 -2.44 9.82 19.55
C THR A 228 -3.52 9.20 20.44
N ASN A 229 -3.13 8.57 21.56
CA ASN A 229 -4.03 7.94 22.54
C ASN A 229 -5.01 6.88 21.99
N LYS A 230 -4.68 6.20 20.89
CA LYS A 230 -5.42 5.03 20.39
C LYS A 230 -4.64 3.74 20.62
N LEU A 231 -5.32 2.61 20.46
CA LEU A 231 -4.72 1.28 20.67
C LEU A 231 -3.76 0.92 19.53
N VAL A 232 -2.83 0.01 19.84
CA VAL A 232 -2.02 -0.70 18.85
C VAL A 232 -2.90 -1.45 17.86
N ASP A 233 -2.48 -1.55 16.60
CA ASP A 233 -3.14 -2.36 15.56
C ASP A 233 -2.11 -2.81 14.50
N GLY A 234 -2.20 -4.09 14.12
CA GLY A 234 -1.33 -4.75 13.15
C GLY A 234 -1.27 -4.08 11.78
N CYS A 235 -2.33 -3.46 11.29
CA CYS A 235 -2.28 -2.81 9.97
C CYS A 235 -1.35 -1.58 9.93
N TYR A 236 -1.18 -0.90 11.07
CA TYR A 236 -0.23 0.22 11.18
C TYR A 236 1.23 -0.23 11.14
N SER A 237 1.51 -1.54 11.13
CA SER A 237 2.83 -2.05 10.79
C SER A 237 3.30 -1.55 9.43
N PHE A 238 2.40 -1.43 8.45
CA PHE A 238 2.73 -0.80 7.17
C PHE A 238 2.46 0.70 7.18
N TRP A 239 1.26 1.14 7.58
CA TRP A 239 0.90 2.55 7.48
C TRP A 239 1.79 3.50 8.33
N GLN A 240 2.38 3.00 9.42
CA GLN A 240 3.37 3.74 10.21
C GLN A 240 4.78 3.19 9.97
N GLY A 241 4.98 1.88 10.14
CA GLY A 241 6.30 1.25 10.01
C GLY A 241 6.88 1.32 8.58
N GLY A 242 6.03 1.12 7.57
CA GLY A 242 6.40 1.35 6.17
C GLY A 242 6.65 2.83 5.86
N THR A 243 5.91 3.74 6.49
CA THR A 243 6.17 5.18 6.35
C THR A 243 7.51 5.59 6.96
N LEU A 244 7.94 4.98 8.07
CA LEU A 244 9.30 5.21 8.59
C LEU A 244 10.37 4.81 7.57
N ALA A 245 10.19 3.70 6.85
CA ALA A 245 11.09 3.32 5.76
C ALA A 245 11.05 4.31 4.59
N LEU A 246 9.87 4.84 4.25
CA LEU A 246 9.72 5.89 3.23
C LEU A 246 10.42 7.19 3.63
N VAL A 247 10.28 7.61 4.90
CA VAL A 247 10.98 8.79 5.42
C VAL A 247 12.49 8.60 5.39
N ALA A 248 13.00 7.42 5.78
CA ALA A 248 14.43 7.12 5.66
C ALA A 248 14.93 7.23 4.21
N HIS A 249 14.15 6.76 3.24
CA HIS A 249 14.46 6.94 1.82
C HIS A 249 14.52 8.41 1.42
N VAL A 250 13.53 9.23 1.81
CA VAL A 250 13.51 10.68 1.55
C VAL A 250 14.73 11.36 2.18
N ARG A 251 15.09 11.03 3.43
CA ARG A 251 16.25 11.59 4.14
C ARG A 251 17.58 11.24 3.50
N ARG A 252 17.75 10.02 2.99
CA ARG A 252 18.96 9.63 2.26
C ARG A 252 19.20 10.52 1.05
N GLY A 253 18.13 10.92 0.36
CA GLY A 253 18.19 11.91 -0.72
C GLY A 253 18.64 13.31 -0.26
N HIS A 254 18.34 13.71 0.98
CA HIS A 254 18.64 15.05 1.51
C HIS A 254 19.96 15.15 2.29
N THR A 255 20.29 14.14 3.11
CA THR A 255 21.29 14.25 4.19
C THR A 255 22.30 13.10 4.25
N ARG A 256 22.18 12.08 3.39
CA ARG A 256 23.06 10.88 3.35
C ARG A 256 23.19 10.14 4.71
N SER A 257 22.17 10.16 5.55
CA SER A 257 22.13 9.35 6.78
C SER A 257 21.76 7.90 6.45
N ASP A 258 22.59 6.96 6.89
CA ASP A 258 22.37 5.52 6.72
C ASP A 258 21.76 4.86 7.98
N GLU A 259 21.47 5.63 9.03
CA GLU A 259 20.91 5.09 10.26
C GLU A 259 19.50 4.52 10.06
N ALA A 260 19.32 3.27 10.45
CA ALA A 260 18.01 2.65 10.42
C ALA A 260 17.07 3.25 11.48
N PRO A 261 15.78 3.47 11.15
CA PRO A 261 14.81 3.94 12.13
C PRO A 261 14.80 3.04 13.38
N PRO A 262 14.73 3.61 14.59
CA PRO A 262 14.65 2.83 15.81
C PRO A 262 13.35 2.01 15.85
N GLY A 263 13.37 0.89 16.56
CA GLY A 263 12.15 0.13 16.88
C GLY A 263 11.69 -0.88 15.82
N LEU A 264 12.34 -1.00 14.67
CA LEU A 264 12.00 -2.00 13.64
C LEU A 264 12.00 -3.45 14.19
N ARG A 265 12.96 -3.81 15.06
CA ARG A 265 12.97 -5.13 15.73
C ARG A 265 11.76 -5.36 16.64
N ALA A 266 11.29 -4.33 17.34
CA ALA A 266 10.11 -4.43 18.19
C ALA A 266 8.84 -4.64 17.36
N LEU A 267 8.76 -3.98 16.18
CA LEU A 267 7.69 -4.20 15.23
C LEU A 267 7.66 -5.64 14.71
N GLN A 268 8.80 -6.18 14.28
CA GLN A 268 8.90 -7.58 13.84
C GLN A 268 8.43 -8.55 14.95
N ARG A 269 8.85 -8.29 16.20
CA ARG A 269 8.43 -9.07 17.36
C ARG A 269 6.91 -9.02 17.57
N TYR A 270 6.28 -7.84 17.50
CA TYR A 270 4.83 -7.67 17.64
C TYR A 270 4.08 -8.46 16.57
N ILE A 271 4.49 -8.34 15.31
CA ILE A 271 3.84 -9.04 14.19
C ILE A 271 3.93 -10.57 14.39
N LEU A 272 5.12 -11.08 14.67
CA LEU A 272 5.37 -12.52 14.81
C LEU A 272 4.70 -13.13 16.04
N LEU A 273 4.54 -12.39 17.14
CA LEU A 273 4.01 -12.96 18.40
C LEU A 273 2.54 -12.62 18.66
N CYS A 274 2.03 -11.50 18.15
CA CYS A 274 0.71 -10.99 18.49
C CYS A 274 -0.27 -11.00 17.31
N ALA A 275 0.22 -10.68 16.10
CA ALA A 275 -0.61 -10.54 14.90
C ALA A 275 -0.86 -11.85 14.15
N GLN A 276 -0.03 -12.89 14.31
CA GLN A 276 -0.29 -14.19 13.69
C GLN A 276 -1.49 -14.90 14.33
N VAL A 277 -2.33 -15.54 13.52
CA VAL A 277 -3.37 -16.48 13.98
C VAL A 277 -2.88 -17.91 13.76
N TYR A 278 -2.84 -18.69 14.85
CA TYR A 278 -2.35 -20.06 14.88
C TYR A 278 -3.40 -20.98 15.53
N PRO A 279 -3.64 -22.19 14.96
CA PRO A 279 -2.96 -22.81 13.81
C PRO A 279 -3.48 -22.42 12.42
N GLU A 280 -4.51 -21.60 12.31
CA GLU A 280 -5.32 -21.49 11.09
C GLU A 280 -4.66 -20.70 9.96
N GLY A 281 -3.67 -19.84 10.24
CA GLY A 281 -3.07 -18.92 9.26
C GLY A 281 -3.77 -17.56 9.19
N GLY A 282 -3.29 -16.67 8.33
CA GLY A 282 -3.66 -15.24 8.33
C GLY A 282 -3.09 -14.44 9.52
N LEU A 283 -3.18 -13.11 9.39
CA LEU A 283 -2.83 -12.15 10.45
C LEU A 283 -4.04 -11.25 10.78
N ARG A 284 -3.94 -10.51 11.89
CA ARG A 284 -5.04 -9.72 12.49
C ARG A 284 -4.54 -8.39 13.05
N ASP A 285 -5.49 -7.55 13.45
CA ASP A 285 -5.28 -6.35 14.25
C ASP A 285 -4.43 -6.62 15.52
N LYS A 286 -4.99 -7.35 16.49
CA LYS A 286 -4.38 -7.63 17.80
C LYS A 286 -4.93 -8.93 18.42
N PRO A 287 -4.32 -9.49 19.48
CA PRO A 287 -4.89 -10.61 20.22
C PRO A 287 -6.35 -10.39 20.62
N GLY A 288 -7.19 -11.41 20.38
CA GLY A 288 -8.64 -11.35 20.59
C GLY A 288 -9.45 -10.86 19.37
N LYS A 289 -8.80 -10.40 18.29
CA LYS A 289 -9.47 -10.07 17.02
C LYS A 289 -9.39 -11.23 16.02
N ASN A 290 -10.34 -11.25 15.10
CA ASN A 290 -10.35 -12.19 13.98
C ASN A 290 -9.28 -11.81 12.96
N ARG A 291 -8.81 -12.81 12.20
CA ARG A 291 -8.00 -12.59 11.00
C ARG A 291 -8.85 -12.07 9.84
N ASP A 292 -8.21 -11.37 8.93
CA ASP A 292 -8.77 -10.97 7.64
C ASP A 292 -7.64 -10.74 6.62
N TYR A 293 -8.00 -10.59 5.34
CA TYR A 293 -7.03 -10.40 4.27
C TYR A 293 -6.35 -9.02 4.32
N TYR A 294 -7.04 -7.99 4.81
CA TYR A 294 -6.49 -6.65 5.00
C TYR A 294 -5.31 -6.66 5.97
N HIS A 295 -5.51 -7.15 7.19
CA HIS A 295 -4.45 -7.26 8.19
C HIS A 295 -3.37 -8.26 7.78
N THR A 296 -3.73 -9.35 7.08
CA THR A 296 -2.74 -10.27 6.52
C THR A 296 -1.80 -9.55 5.57
N CYS A 297 -2.32 -8.78 4.63
CA CYS A 297 -1.51 -7.97 3.72
C CYS A 297 -0.64 -6.96 4.48
N TYR A 298 -1.24 -6.06 5.26
CA TYR A 298 -0.49 -4.95 5.85
C TYR A 298 0.45 -5.36 7.00
N CYS A 299 0.19 -6.46 7.72
CA CYS A 299 1.17 -7.01 8.66
C CYS A 299 2.38 -7.60 7.91
N LEU A 300 2.17 -8.29 6.79
CA LEU A 300 3.28 -8.83 5.98
C LEU A 300 4.06 -7.70 5.30
N SER A 301 3.38 -6.69 4.75
CA SER A 301 4.01 -5.50 4.19
C SER A 301 4.85 -4.76 5.24
N GLY A 302 4.31 -4.57 6.45
CA GLY A 302 5.04 -3.97 7.56
C GLY A 302 6.23 -4.81 8.03
N LEU A 303 6.07 -6.14 8.05
CA LEU A 303 7.18 -7.06 8.35
C LEU A 303 8.29 -6.91 7.32
N ALA A 304 7.97 -6.94 6.02
CA ALA A 304 8.92 -6.77 4.93
C ALA A 304 9.66 -5.42 5.01
N ALA A 305 8.92 -4.30 5.17
CA ALA A 305 9.48 -2.96 5.28
C ALA A 305 10.36 -2.76 6.53
N SER A 306 10.13 -3.54 7.59
CA SER A 306 10.95 -3.51 8.81
C SER A 306 12.17 -4.42 8.77
N GLN A 307 12.30 -5.25 7.73
CA GLN A 307 13.41 -6.19 7.57
C GLN A 307 14.53 -5.62 6.70
N ARG A 308 14.23 -4.77 5.72
CA ARG A 308 15.20 -4.12 4.83
C ARG A 308 14.73 -2.71 4.50
N LEU A 309 15.63 -1.74 4.58
CA LEU A 309 15.38 -0.39 4.10
C LEU A 309 15.53 -0.36 2.59
N TYR A 310 14.62 0.36 1.94
CA TYR A 310 14.57 0.44 0.49
C TYR A 310 15.89 0.94 -0.11
N GLY A 311 16.46 0.16 -1.02
CA GLY A 311 17.71 0.48 -1.71
C GLY A 311 18.98 0.31 -0.87
N ASP A 312 18.92 -0.41 0.25
CA ASP A 312 20.08 -0.70 1.10
C ASP A 312 20.04 -2.12 1.68
N ASP A 313 20.64 -3.05 0.94
CA ASP A 313 20.73 -4.46 1.35
C ASP A 313 21.51 -4.68 2.66
N ALA A 314 22.45 -3.79 2.98
CA ALA A 314 23.26 -3.89 4.20
C ALA A 314 22.43 -3.65 5.47
N SER A 315 21.27 -3.01 5.34
CA SER A 315 20.32 -2.79 6.44
C SER A 315 19.52 -4.01 6.86
N THR A 316 19.75 -5.19 6.25
CA THR A 316 18.91 -6.37 6.48
C THR A 316 18.94 -6.84 7.95
N VAL A 317 17.79 -6.79 8.61
CA VAL A 317 17.59 -7.23 10.00
C VAL A 317 16.40 -8.18 10.07
N VAL A 318 16.66 -9.44 10.47
CA VAL A 318 15.60 -10.45 10.68
C VAL A 318 15.51 -10.83 12.15
N TYR A 319 14.34 -10.63 12.75
CA TYR A 319 14.05 -11.03 14.11
C TYR A 319 13.49 -12.47 14.15
N GLY A 320 14.05 -13.30 15.03
CA GLY A 320 13.61 -14.68 15.26
C GLY A 320 14.29 -15.68 14.32
N ASP A 321 13.49 -16.58 13.74
CA ASP A 321 13.94 -17.56 12.75
C ASP A 321 14.42 -16.85 11.45
N PRO A 322 15.60 -17.19 10.89
CA PRO A 322 16.08 -16.60 9.62
C PRO A 322 15.12 -16.77 8.44
N GLY A 323 14.30 -17.83 8.43
CA GLY A 323 13.26 -18.08 7.43
C GLY A 323 12.07 -17.10 7.49
N ASN A 324 12.06 -16.19 8.47
CA ASN A 324 11.08 -15.10 8.56
C ASN A 324 11.28 -14.03 7.48
N LEU A 325 12.42 -14.03 6.78
CA LEU A 325 12.72 -13.05 5.73
C LEU A 325 11.65 -13.07 4.63
N LEU A 326 11.11 -11.90 4.32
CA LEU A 326 10.18 -11.67 3.22
C LEU A 326 10.89 -11.01 2.03
N HIS A 327 10.23 -11.03 0.87
CA HIS A 327 10.62 -10.18 -0.24
C HIS A 327 10.42 -8.71 0.11
N GLU A 328 11.30 -7.87 -0.44
CA GLU A 328 11.26 -6.43 -0.24
C GLU A 328 10.04 -5.82 -0.94
N THR A 329 9.36 -4.90 -0.27
CA THR A 329 8.24 -4.14 -0.82
C THR A 329 8.62 -2.69 -1.06
N HIS A 330 8.21 -2.13 -2.19
CA HIS A 330 8.46 -0.75 -2.55
C HIS A 330 7.71 0.20 -1.59
N PRO A 331 8.40 1.16 -0.96
CA PRO A 331 7.85 1.95 0.15
C PRO A 331 6.75 2.93 -0.30
N VAL A 332 6.71 3.30 -1.59
CA VAL A 332 5.65 4.14 -2.16
C VAL A 332 4.43 3.35 -2.59
N PHE A 333 4.58 2.17 -3.21
CA PHE A 333 3.48 1.47 -3.90
C PHE A 333 2.95 0.24 -3.15
N ASN A 334 3.68 -0.26 -2.14
CA ASN A 334 3.39 -1.53 -1.47
C ASN A 334 3.19 -2.71 -2.43
N VAL A 335 4.13 -2.86 -3.36
CA VAL A 335 4.28 -3.98 -4.30
C VAL A 335 5.76 -4.35 -4.30
N ARG A 336 6.14 -5.59 -4.62
CA ARG A 336 7.58 -5.94 -4.67
C ARG A 336 8.37 -4.99 -5.57
N VAL A 337 9.60 -4.67 -5.16
CA VAL A 337 10.48 -3.74 -5.88
C VAL A 337 10.71 -4.17 -7.33
N ASP A 338 10.96 -5.47 -7.55
CA ASP A 338 11.17 -6.03 -8.90
C ASP A 338 9.93 -5.93 -9.80
N LYS A 339 8.73 -5.99 -9.21
CA LYS A 339 7.46 -5.86 -9.94
C LYS A 339 7.19 -4.41 -10.34
N VAL A 340 7.50 -3.45 -9.47
CA VAL A 340 7.45 -2.01 -9.81
C VAL A 340 8.40 -1.70 -10.97
N ALA A 341 9.65 -2.17 -10.89
CA ALA A 341 10.64 -1.99 -11.97
C ALA A 341 10.17 -2.62 -13.29
N ARG A 342 9.57 -3.82 -13.23
CA ARG A 342 9.01 -4.49 -14.41
C ARG A 342 7.84 -3.73 -15.03
N ALA A 343 6.93 -3.18 -14.21
CA ALA A 343 5.83 -2.35 -14.71
C ALA A 343 6.37 -1.08 -15.38
N ALA A 344 7.30 -0.37 -14.73
CA ALA A 344 7.93 0.81 -15.29
C ALA A 344 8.59 0.52 -16.65
N ALA A 345 9.34 -0.58 -16.77
CA ALA A 345 9.96 -0.99 -18.03
C ALA A 345 8.94 -1.28 -19.14
N PHE A 346 7.79 -1.89 -18.81
CA PHE A 346 6.74 -2.17 -19.78
C PHE A 346 6.05 -0.89 -20.28
N PHE A 347 5.73 0.05 -19.39
CA PHE A 347 4.97 1.26 -19.73
C PHE A 347 5.82 2.43 -20.24
N ALA A 348 7.15 2.39 -20.10
CA ALA A 348 8.07 3.47 -20.48
C ALA A 348 7.97 3.88 -21.97
N GLY A 349 7.75 2.92 -22.87
CA GLY A 349 7.66 3.18 -24.31
C GLY A 349 6.26 3.52 -24.83
N LEU A 350 5.26 3.61 -23.94
CA LEU A 350 3.88 3.90 -24.33
C LEU A 350 3.57 5.40 -24.26
N PRO A 351 2.51 5.88 -24.95
CA PRO A 351 2.15 7.30 -24.95
C PRO A 351 1.81 7.77 -23.53
N HIS A 352 2.32 8.91 -23.09
CA HIS A 352 2.31 9.32 -21.67
C HIS A 352 2.06 10.82 -21.47
N THR A 353 2.05 11.62 -22.54
CA THR A 353 1.70 13.04 -22.46
C THR A 353 0.18 13.25 -22.43
N HIS A 354 -0.29 14.39 -21.93
CA HIS A 354 -1.71 14.74 -21.97
C HIS A 354 -2.29 14.63 -23.37
N ALA A 355 -1.62 15.25 -24.37
CA ALA A 355 -2.07 15.24 -25.76
C ALA A 355 -2.20 13.81 -26.34
N GLU A 356 -1.25 12.93 -26.05
CA GLU A 356 -1.32 11.54 -26.51
C GLU A 356 -2.45 10.76 -25.83
N LEU A 357 -2.64 10.96 -24.52
CA LEU A 357 -3.63 10.24 -23.72
C LEU A 357 -5.07 10.71 -23.99
N THR A 358 -5.26 11.96 -24.44
CA THR A 358 -6.57 12.51 -24.83
C THR A 358 -6.85 12.45 -26.32
N SER A 359 -5.87 12.07 -27.14
CA SER A 359 -6.08 11.85 -28.59
C SER A 359 -7.15 10.80 -28.85
N ALA A 360 -7.95 10.99 -29.91
CA ALA A 360 -9.01 10.08 -30.33
C ALA A 360 -8.50 8.67 -30.67
#